data_AF-A0A433RWL7-F1
#
_entry.id   AF-A0A433RWL7-F1
#
_cell.length_a   1.000
_cell.length_b   1.000
_cell.length_c   1.000
_cell.angle_alpha   90.00
_cell.angle_beta   90.00
_cell.angle_gamma   90.00
#
_symmetry.space_group_name_H-M   'P 1'
#
loop_
_entity.id
_entity.type
_entity.pdbx_description
1 polymer ?
#
loop_
_entity_poly.entity_id
_entity_poly.type
_entity_poly.pdbx_seq_one_letter_code
_entity_poly.pdbx_strand_id
1 'polypeptide(L)'
;MKKIMLSTMVAAVGLTLVAPTASEAASKEKLNKKNVLVDKSTGKAVKGFKVYKGKLYKNGKLNKGYAVVGSGASMKLYYNAKLKKGLKTAKHKQYLFENGRLTKKLVEFKSLFYYKGQLANETIDGVTYTYGKNTSGSLAEQFVENVQMALATNGDTAAIITAYLEENKQDTSAYHSLKYAENVNAILPSFLKTGSAEEIVASFNAVVAEAKKAEAEIVKVDKQSKELLAQYQQLQKTWGNDEAGKAQHIAFLKVMQTEMAAVYMEMNNLPDTTKWILTSEEVGLKYDQVLRDTWLQSLIKIADLQGLSEYIGYGKFATPEQVTVQNKEQAKAFLAVIKSYTGIEKQLLSAGVVERAGVDLDTYVQQFETTIVALEK
;
A
#
# COMPACT_ATOMS: atom_id res chain seq x y z
N MET A 1 -53.54 -55.40 8.03
CA MET A 1 -52.84 -55.89 6.82
C MET A 1 -51.48 -55.23 6.70
N LYS A 2 -50.42 -55.95 7.07
CA LYS A 2 -49.12 -56.06 6.36
C LYS A 2 -48.27 -57.03 7.20
N LYS A 3 -47.96 -58.16 6.58
CA LYS A 3 -47.41 -59.38 7.18
C LYS A 3 -45.87 -59.36 7.05
N ILE A 4 -45.22 -59.85 8.11
CA ILE A 4 -44.14 -60.87 8.09
C ILE A 4 -42.87 -60.55 7.29
N MET A 5 -41.73 -60.44 7.99
CA MET A 5 -40.70 -61.49 8.02
C MET A 5 -39.63 -61.17 9.07
N LEU A 6 -39.67 -61.93 10.17
CA LEU A 6 -38.57 -62.10 11.11
C LEU A 6 -37.60 -63.09 10.44
N SER A 7 -36.39 -62.66 10.12
CA SER A 7 -35.36 -63.54 9.55
C SER A 7 -34.35 -63.90 10.64
N THR A 8 -34.43 -65.15 11.07
CA THR A 8 -33.55 -65.82 12.01
C THR A 8 -32.19 -66.05 11.35
N MET A 9 -31.14 -65.36 11.81
CA MET A 9 -29.76 -65.68 11.40
C MET A 9 -29.08 -66.53 12.48
N VAL A 10 -28.79 -67.76 12.07
CA VAL A 10 -28.14 -68.83 12.82
C VAL A 10 -26.70 -68.44 13.16
N ALA A 11 -26.30 -68.77 14.40
CA ALA A 11 -24.95 -68.68 14.90
C ALA A 11 -23.98 -69.59 14.13
N ALA A 12 -22.86 -69.02 13.68
CA ALA A 12 -21.64 -69.75 13.40
C ALA A 12 -20.53 -69.16 14.28
N VAL A 13 -20.38 -69.71 15.49
CA VAL A 13 -19.21 -69.47 16.34
C VAL A 13 -18.04 -70.22 15.72
N GLY A 14 -17.33 -69.55 14.80
CA GLY A 14 -16.05 -70.00 14.30
C GLY A 14 -15.00 -69.90 15.41
N LEU A 15 -14.75 -71.02 16.09
CA LEU A 15 -13.58 -71.22 16.93
C LEU A 15 -12.33 -71.24 16.03
N THR A 16 -11.77 -70.08 15.74
CA THR A 16 -10.39 -70.00 15.25
C THR A 16 -9.46 -70.31 16.41
N LEU A 17 -8.97 -71.56 16.43
CA LEU A 17 -7.76 -71.92 17.16
C LEU A 17 -6.62 -71.00 16.71
N VAL A 18 -6.36 -69.96 17.50
CA VAL A 18 -5.12 -69.20 17.40
C VAL A 18 -4.01 -70.15 17.83
N ALA A 19 -3.36 -70.77 16.87
CA ALA A 19 -2.11 -71.47 17.09
C ALA A 19 -1.11 -70.48 17.74
N PRO A 20 -0.46 -70.83 18.86
CA PRO A 20 0.64 -70.04 19.39
C PRO A 20 1.87 -70.30 18.52
N THR A 21 1.95 -69.66 17.35
CA THR A 21 3.19 -69.58 16.57
C THR A 21 3.91 -68.28 16.90
N ALA A 22 4.46 -68.23 18.10
CA ALA A 22 5.68 -67.48 18.34
C ALA A 22 6.68 -68.46 18.95
N SER A 23 7.52 -69.02 18.09
CA SER A 23 8.85 -69.47 18.49
C SER A 23 9.47 -68.34 19.32
N GLU A 24 9.51 -68.51 20.64
CA GLU A 24 10.35 -67.71 21.51
C GLU A 24 11.78 -67.98 21.08
N ALA A 25 12.26 -67.21 20.09
CA ALA A 25 13.68 -67.09 19.85
C ALA A 25 14.32 -66.79 21.20
N ALA A 26 15.07 -67.77 21.72
CA ALA A 26 15.61 -67.71 23.08
C ALA A 26 16.31 -66.36 23.26
N SER A 27 15.73 -65.47 24.09
CA SER A 27 16.23 -64.09 24.20
C SER A 27 17.72 -64.11 24.46
N LYS A 28 18.54 -63.38 23.71
CA LYS A 28 20.00 -63.39 23.89
C LYS A 28 20.40 -62.81 25.26
N GLU A 29 19.48 -62.19 25.95
CA GLU A 29 19.67 -61.55 27.25
C GLU A 29 18.95 -62.29 28.40
N LYS A 30 19.47 -62.17 29.61
CA LYS A 30 18.84 -62.63 30.86
C LYS A 30 19.13 -61.66 32.01
N LEU A 31 18.36 -61.76 33.09
CA LEU A 31 18.72 -61.11 34.35
C LEU A 31 19.64 -62.04 35.16
N ASN A 32 20.71 -61.50 35.74
CA ASN A 32 21.52 -62.23 36.72
C ASN A 32 20.93 -62.12 38.14
N LYS A 33 21.56 -62.78 39.13
CA LYS A 33 21.13 -62.78 40.55
C LYS A 33 21.04 -61.37 41.17
N LYS A 34 21.69 -60.37 40.57
CA LYS A 34 21.70 -58.96 41.02
C LYS A 34 20.70 -58.09 40.23
N ASN A 35 19.77 -58.68 39.49
CA ASN A 35 18.81 -57.98 38.62
C ASN A 35 19.47 -57.09 37.54
N VAL A 36 20.69 -57.45 37.12
CA VAL A 36 21.38 -56.79 36.00
C VAL A 36 21.09 -57.56 34.72
N LEU A 37 20.67 -56.86 33.68
CA LEU A 37 20.48 -57.39 32.33
C LEU A 37 21.86 -57.65 31.70
N VAL A 38 22.13 -58.92 31.45
CA VAL A 38 23.38 -59.42 30.87
C VAL A 38 23.10 -60.22 29.61
N ASP A 39 24.09 -60.26 28.73
CA ASP A 39 24.10 -61.20 27.60
C ASP A 39 24.24 -62.64 28.12
N LYS A 40 23.45 -63.57 27.57
CA LYS A 40 23.41 -64.97 28.01
C LYS A 40 24.73 -65.70 27.77
N SER A 41 25.42 -65.41 26.67
CA SER A 41 26.64 -66.10 26.24
C SER A 41 27.88 -65.60 26.98
N THR A 42 27.97 -64.29 27.21
CA THR A 42 29.17 -63.67 27.80
C THR A 42 29.03 -63.34 29.29
N GLY A 43 27.81 -63.28 29.82
CA GLY A 43 27.54 -62.82 31.18
C GLY A 43 27.82 -61.34 31.43
N LYS A 44 28.25 -60.58 30.41
CA LYS A 44 28.56 -59.15 30.51
C LYS A 44 27.27 -58.32 30.48
N ALA A 45 27.26 -57.20 31.20
CA ALA A 45 26.13 -56.26 31.20
C ALA A 45 25.87 -55.72 29.79
N VAL A 46 24.60 -55.71 29.39
CA VAL A 46 24.19 -55.18 28.08
C VAL A 46 24.51 -53.69 28.02
N LYS A 47 25.34 -53.28 27.05
CA LYS A 47 25.71 -51.88 26.85
C LYS A 47 24.56 -51.09 26.21
N GLY A 48 24.45 -49.81 26.57
CA GLY A 48 23.46 -48.91 26.01
C GLY A 48 22.05 -49.17 26.52
N PHE A 49 21.06 -48.74 25.74
CA PHE A 49 19.64 -48.88 26.05
C PHE A 49 19.06 -50.16 25.46
N LYS A 50 18.39 -50.98 26.29
CA LYS A 50 17.75 -52.22 25.86
C LYS A 50 16.42 -52.43 26.56
N VAL A 51 15.39 -52.81 25.81
CA VAL A 51 14.09 -53.19 26.36
C VAL A 51 14.06 -54.70 26.59
N TYR A 52 13.79 -55.12 27.82
CA TYR A 52 13.65 -56.53 28.18
C TYR A 52 12.40 -56.70 29.05
N LYS A 53 11.50 -57.61 28.64
CA LYS A 53 10.20 -57.86 29.29
C LYS A 53 9.43 -56.57 29.61
N GLY A 54 9.35 -55.67 28.63
CA GLY A 54 8.63 -54.39 28.75
C GLY A 54 9.31 -53.32 29.63
N LYS A 55 10.49 -53.59 30.20
CA LYS A 55 11.27 -52.66 31.02
C LYS A 55 12.51 -52.16 30.27
N LEU A 56 12.80 -50.87 30.36
CA LEU A 56 14.00 -50.27 29.79
C LEU A 56 15.19 -50.38 30.76
N TYR A 57 16.30 -50.92 30.26
CA TYR A 57 17.59 -51.00 30.93
C TYR A 57 18.61 -50.11 30.23
N LYS A 58 19.51 -49.49 31.01
CA LYS A 58 20.71 -48.76 30.55
C LYS A 58 21.94 -49.39 31.19
N ASN A 59 22.88 -49.88 30.38
CA ASN A 59 24.11 -50.53 30.87
C ASN A 59 23.82 -51.64 31.89
N GLY A 60 22.85 -52.49 31.56
CA GLY A 60 22.40 -53.62 32.40
C GLY A 60 21.53 -53.26 33.61
N LYS A 61 21.40 -51.99 34.01
CA LYS A 61 20.56 -51.59 35.16
C LYS A 61 19.25 -50.99 34.68
N LEU A 62 18.20 -51.01 35.51
CA LEU A 62 16.95 -50.31 35.19
C LEU A 62 17.23 -48.83 34.91
N ASN A 63 16.68 -48.33 33.81
CA ASN A 63 16.85 -46.92 33.46
C ASN A 63 16.25 -46.02 34.55
N LYS A 64 16.93 -44.91 34.82
CA LYS A 64 16.46 -43.83 35.71
C LYS A 64 16.34 -42.55 34.89
N GLY A 65 15.25 -41.81 35.07
CA GLY A 65 14.99 -40.57 34.32
C GLY A 65 14.44 -40.80 32.91
N TYR A 66 14.50 -39.76 32.07
CA TYR A 66 13.96 -39.79 30.71
C TYR A 66 14.93 -40.39 29.71
N ALA A 67 14.42 -41.23 28.80
CA ALA A 67 15.19 -41.77 27.70
C ALA A 67 14.31 -41.92 26.44
N VAL A 68 14.80 -41.40 25.31
CA VAL A 68 14.23 -41.66 23.99
C VAL A 68 15.01 -42.82 23.35
N VAL A 69 14.30 -43.86 22.93
CA VAL A 69 14.89 -45.08 22.38
C VAL A 69 14.24 -45.42 21.05
N GLY A 70 15.03 -45.88 20.08
CA GLY A 70 14.58 -46.17 18.71
C GLY A 70 14.83 -44.99 17.76
N SER A 71 14.34 -45.13 16.53
CA SER A 71 14.48 -44.15 15.45
C SER A 71 13.20 -44.03 14.64
N GLY A 72 13.03 -42.89 13.96
CA GLY A 72 11.84 -42.60 13.14
C GLY A 72 10.52 -42.79 13.89
N ALA A 73 9.53 -43.37 13.22
CA ALA A 73 8.20 -43.63 13.79
C ALA A 73 8.19 -44.62 14.97
N SER A 74 9.27 -45.39 15.15
CA SER A 74 9.39 -46.40 16.22
C SER A 74 9.92 -45.84 17.55
N MET A 75 10.27 -44.55 17.59
CA MET A 75 10.77 -43.90 18.80
C MET A 75 9.79 -44.05 19.96
N LYS A 76 10.35 -44.33 21.13
CA LYS A 76 9.62 -44.45 22.40
C LYS A 76 10.26 -43.60 23.46
N LEU A 77 9.42 -42.97 24.29
CA LEU A 77 9.85 -42.20 25.45
C LEU A 77 9.56 -42.99 26.73
N TYR A 78 10.62 -43.26 27.48
CA TYR A 78 10.56 -43.88 28.79
C TYR A 78 10.77 -42.84 29.89
N TYR A 79 10.11 -43.06 31.03
CA TYR A 79 10.46 -42.44 32.29
C TYR A 79 10.76 -43.56 33.29
N ASN A 80 12.00 -43.57 33.79
CA ASN A 80 12.58 -44.73 34.44
C ASN A 80 12.51 -45.96 33.52
N ALA A 81 12.03 -47.10 34.02
CA ALA A 81 11.97 -48.34 33.27
C ALA A 81 10.69 -48.51 32.42
N LYS A 82 9.70 -47.61 32.52
CA LYS A 82 8.37 -47.77 31.89
C LYS A 82 8.13 -46.68 30.85
N LEU A 83 7.23 -46.94 29.90
CA LEU A 83 6.77 -45.91 28.96
C LEU A 83 6.17 -44.72 29.73
N LYS A 84 6.52 -43.49 29.31
CA LYS A 84 6.02 -42.27 29.95
C LYS A 84 4.53 -42.11 29.65
N LYS A 85 3.68 -42.22 30.67
CA LYS A 85 2.23 -41.94 30.54
C LYS A 85 1.94 -40.47 30.22
N GLY A 86 0.90 -40.19 29.44
CA GLY A 86 0.47 -38.83 29.06
C GLY A 86 1.38 -38.15 28.03
N LEU A 87 1.11 -36.86 27.77
CA LEU A 87 1.88 -36.04 26.82
C LEU A 87 3.22 -35.58 27.39
N LYS A 88 4.29 -35.62 26.58
CA LYS A 88 5.61 -35.10 26.94
C LYS A 88 6.46 -34.86 25.69
N THR A 89 7.20 -33.75 25.69
CA THR A 89 8.18 -33.46 24.65
C THR A 89 9.59 -33.97 24.99
N ALA A 90 10.39 -34.26 23.96
CA ALA A 90 11.80 -34.66 24.10
C ALA A 90 12.66 -34.11 22.94
N LYS A 91 14.00 -34.27 23.05
CA LYS A 91 15.02 -33.75 22.12
C LYS A 91 14.76 -32.27 21.76
N HIS A 92 14.95 -31.38 22.72
CA HIS A 92 14.75 -29.93 22.51
C HIS A 92 13.37 -29.55 21.95
N LYS A 93 12.31 -30.23 22.41
CA LYS A 93 10.93 -30.04 21.97
C LYS A 93 10.64 -30.44 20.51
N GLN A 94 11.54 -31.13 19.82
CA GLN A 94 11.32 -31.57 18.43
C GLN A 94 10.26 -32.68 18.30
N TYR A 95 10.08 -33.48 19.35
CA TYR A 95 9.13 -34.60 19.33
C TYR A 95 8.13 -34.54 20.47
N LEU A 96 6.88 -34.91 20.18
CA LEU A 96 5.80 -35.07 21.14
C LEU A 96 5.39 -36.54 21.25
N PHE A 97 5.42 -37.05 22.48
CA PHE A 97 5.03 -38.42 22.80
C PHE A 97 3.73 -38.42 23.61
N GLU A 98 2.82 -39.34 23.30
CA GLU A 98 1.64 -39.71 24.07
C GLU A 98 1.80 -41.16 24.55
N ASN A 99 1.74 -41.38 25.86
CA ASN A 99 1.89 -42.71 26.46
C ASN A 99 3.18 -43.44 26.02
N GLY A 100 4.24 -42.66 25.84
CA GLY A 100 5.59 -43.11 25.50
C GLY A 100 5.76 -43.47 24.03
N ARG A 101 4.81 -43.15 23.16
CA ARG A 101 4.89 -43.32 21.69
C ARG A 101 4.67 -41.97 21.02
N LEU A 102 5.19 -41.76 19.82
CA LEU A 102 4.90 -40.54 19.06
C LEU A 102 3.39 -40.37 18.85
N THR A 103 2.89 -39.14 18.95
CA THR A 103 1.48 -38.85 18.61
C THR A 103 1.23 -39.19 17.14
N LYS A 104 0.00 -39.58 16.80
CA LYS A 104 -0.35 -39.94 15.40
C LYS A 104 -1.07 -38.83 14.64
N LYS A 105 -1.75 -37.94 15.37
CA LYS A 105 -2.57 -36.84 14.86
C LYS A 105 -1.92 -35.49 15.15
N LEU A 106 -2.47 -34.43 14.58
CA LEU A 106 -2.16 -33.07 14.94
C LEU A 106 -2.56 -32.82 16.40
N VAL A 107 -1.62 -32.32 17.20
CA VAL A 107 -1.83 -32.04 18.62
C VAL A 107 -1.15 -30.73 18.98
N GLU A 108 -1.90 -29.82 19.60
CA GLU A 108 -1.33 -28.65 20.25
C GLU A 108 -0.80 -29.03 21.64
N PHE A 109 0.43 -28.64 21.95
CA PHE A 109 1.02 -28.82 23.27
C PHE A 109 1.96 -27.66 23.60
N LYS A 110 1.59 -26.86 24.60
CA LYS A 110 2.33 -25.66 25.03
C LYS A 110 2.53 -24.66 23.87
N SER A 111 1.44 -24.32 23.18
CA SER A 111 1.42 -23.35 22.07
C SER A 111 2.26 -23.74 20.87
N LEU A 112 2.57 -25.03 20.72
CA LEU A 112 3.22 -25.60 19.56
C LEU A 112 2.41 -26.78 19.03
N PHE A 113 2.30 -26.87 17.72
CA PHE A 113 1.61 -27.92 16.99
C PHE A 113 2.59 -29.02 16.58
N TYR A 114 2.15 -30.26 16.79
CA TYR A 114 2.90 -31.46 16.47
C TYR A 114 2.08 -32.37 15.58
N TYR A 115 2.66 -32.86 14.49
CA TYR A 115 2.04 -33.83 13.60
C TYR A 115 2.89 -35.09 13.50
N LYS A 116 2.25 -36.26 13.63
CA LYS A 116 2.93 -37.56 13.70
C LYS A 116 4.08 -37.57 14.75
N GLY A 117 3.88 -36.83 15.84
CA GLY A 117 4.82 -36.70 16.95
C GLY A 117 6.04 -35.85 16.65
N GLN A 118 6.11 -35.14 15.52
CA GLN A 118 7.17 -34.19 15.17
C GLN A 118 6.62 -32.77 15.18
N LEU A 119 7.49 -31.77 15.38
CA LEU A 119 7.13 -30.36 15.24
C LEU A 119 6.52 -30.14 13.84
N ALA A 120 5.30 -29.57 13.77
CA ALA A 120 4.61 -29.39 12.48
C ALA A 120 5.37 -28.38 11.61
N ASN A 121 5.67 -28.75 10.36
CA ASN A 121 6.40 -27.91 9.41
C ASN A 121 5.89 -28.13 7.97
N GLU A 122 4.59 -28.29 7.84
CA GLU A 122 3.86 -28.60 6.61
C GLU A 122 2.44 -28.03 6.69
N THR A 123 1.70 -28.07 5.59
CA THR A 123 0.27 -27.72 5.55
C THR A 123 -0.57 -28.93 5.96
N ILE A 124 -1.40 -28.77 6.99
CA ILE A 124 -2.25 -29.83 7.55
C ILE A 124 -3.67 -29.29 7.64
N ASP A 125 -4.61 -29.96 6.97
CA ASP A 125 -6.02 -29.58 6.92
C ASP A 125 -6.22 -28.10 6.49
N GLY A 126 -5.41 -27.62 5.54
CA GLY A 126 -5.47 -26.25 5.00
C GLY A 126 -4.76 -25.18 5.83
N VAL A 127 -4.17 -25.55 6.97
CA VAL A 127 -3.43 -24.63 7.85
C VAL A 127 -1.93 -24.89 7.70
N THR A 128 -1.15 -23.86 7.38
CA THR A 128 0.31 -23.97 7.25
C THR A 128 0.97 -23.78 8.60
N TYR A 129 1.87 -24.70 8.94
CA TYR A 129 2.66 -24.62 10.16
C TYR A 129 4.15 -24.50 9.82
N THR A 130 4.84 -23.63 10.54
CA THR A 130 6.30 -23.48 10.46
C THR A 130 6.89 -23.61 11.86
N TYR A 131 7.77 -24.59 12.05
CA TYR A 131 8.35 -24.94 13.36
C TYR A 131 7.33 -25.04 14.51
N GLY A 132 6.18 -25.66 14.23
CA GLY A 132 5.11 -25.90 15.19
C GLY A 132 4.28 -24.66 15.52
N LYS A 133 4.51 -23.51 14.88
CA LYS A 133 3.60 -22.37 14.96
C LYS A 133 2.63 -22.44 13.80
N ASN A 134 1.36 -22.16 14.07
CA ASN A 134 0.42 -21.83 13.01
C ASN A 134 0.93 -20.55 12.35
N THR A 135 1.39 -20.62 11.09
CA THR A 135 1.77 -19.44 10.31
C THR A 135 0.62 -18.93 9.47
N SER A 136 -0.51 -19.61 9.50
CA SER A 136 -1.82 -19.10 9.11
C SER A 136 -2.38 -18.20 10.24
N GLY A 137 -1.62 -17.17 10.63
CA GLY A 137 -2.30 -15.90 10.88
C GLY A 137 -3.04 -15.58 9.59
N SER A 138 -4.29 -15.10 9.68
CA SER A 138 -5.11 -14.95 8.47
C SER A 138 -4.31 -14.19 7.40
N LEU A 139 -4.47 -14.51 6.12
CA LEU A 139 -3.83 -13.74 5.03
C LEU A 139 -3.96 -12.22 5.25
N ALA A 140 -5.09 -11.80 5.86
CA ALA A 140 -5.35 -10.45 6.32
C ALA A 140 -4.38 -9.93 7.41
N GLU A 141 -4.02 -10.73 8.42
CA GLU A 141 -3.05 -10.34 9.45
C GLU A 141 -1.64 -10.13 8.87
N GLN A 142 -1.16 -11.07 8.05
CA GLN A 142 0.14 -10.92 7.38
C GLN A 142 0.14 -9.73 6.43
N PHE A 143 -0.96 -9.51 5.71
CA PHE A 143 -1.14 -8.36 4.86
C PHE A 143 -1.05 -7.04 5.65
N VAL A 144 -1.74 -6.93 6.78
CA VAL A 144 -1.67 -5.75 7.66
C VAL A 144 -0.24 -5.50 8.15
N GLU A 145 0.45 -6.54 8.62
CA GLU A 145 1.86 -6.42 9.07
C GLU A 145 2.79 -5.96 7.94
N ASN A 146 2.63 -6.52 6.74
CA ASN A 146 3.43 -6.14 5.56
C ASN A 146 3.20 -4.67 5.16
N VAL A 147 1.94 -4.21 5.16
CA VAL A 147 1.60 -2.81 4.88
C VAL A 147 2.21 -1.89 5.93
N GLN A 148 2.07 -2.21 7.22
CA GLN A 148 2.67 -1.41 8.30
C GLN A 148 4.20 -1.34 8.18
N MET A 149 4.85 -2.45 7.80
CA MET A 149 6.30 -2.48 7.58
C MET A 149 6.73 -1.62 6.39
N ALA A 150 6.01 -1.69 5.27
CA ALA A 150 6.28 -0.86 4.11
C ALA A 150 6.13 0.63 4.45
N LEU A 151 5.07 1.00 5.18
CA LEU A 151 4.88 2.38 5.65
C LEU A 151 6.04 2.86 6.55
N ALA A 152 6.54 2.00 7.44
CA ALA A 152 7.66 2.34 8.31
C ALA A 152 9.02 2.45 7.58
N THR A 153 9.15 1.86 6.39
CA THR A 153 10.42 1.76 5.65
C THR A 153 10.40 2.50 4.31
N ASN A 154 9.34 3.27 4.03
CA ASN A 154 9.07 3.87 2.72
C ASN A 154 9.09 2.83 1.57
N GLY A 155 8.62 1.62 1.86
CA GLY A 155 8.44 0.54 0.88
C GLY A 155 7.21 0.75 0.00
N ASP A 156 7.13 -0.03 -1.08
CA ASP A 156 6.03 0.04 -2.05
C ASP A 156 4.73 -0.56 -1.48
N THR A 157 3.98 0.30 -0.80
CA THR A 157 2.75 -0.10 -0.11
C THR A 157 1.64 -0.47 -1.10
N ALA A 158 1.61 0.17 -2.28
CA ALA A 158 0.60 -0.12 -3.29
C ALA A 158 0.82 -1.51 -3.91
N ALA A 159 2.06 -1.90 -4.19
CA ALA A 159 2.37 -3.25 -4.68
C ALA A 159 1.92 -4.36 -3.71
N ILE A 160 2.09 -4.14 -2.40
CA ILE A 160 1.62 -5.08 -1.37
C ILE A 160 0.09 -5.20 -1.38
N ILE A 161 -0.61 -4.06 -1.47
CA ILE A 161 -2.07 -4.02 -1.51
C ILE A 161 -2.60 -4.67 -2.78
N THR A 162 -2.05 -4.36 -3.96
CA THR A 162 -2.49 -4.97 -5.22
C THR A 162 -2.27 -6.47 -5.24
N ALA A 163 -1.12 -6.96 -4.74
CA ALA A 163 -0.86 -8.39 -4.63
C ALA A 163 -1.89 -9.08 -3.72
N TYR A 164 -2.23 -8.46 -2.59
CA TYR A 164 -3.28 -8.97 -1.70
C TYR A 164 -4.66 -9.00 -2.39
N LEU A 165 -5.04 -7.93 -3.11
CA LEU A 165 -6.30 -7.86 -3.85
C LEU A 165 -6.37 -8.96 -4.92
N GLU A 166 -5.31 -9.17 -5.69
CA GLU A 166 -5.21 -10.18 -6.75
C GLU A 166 -5.30 -11.60 -6.20
N GLU A 167 -4.59 -11.90 -5.10
CA GLU A 167 -4.66 -13.20 -4.42
C GLU A 167 -6.09 -13.50 -3.95
N ASN A 168 -6.83 -12.46 -3.58
CA ASN A 168 -8.24 -12.55 -3.19
C ASN A 168 -9.23 -12.37 -4.37
N LYS A 169 -8.74 -12.35 -5.63
CA LYS A 169 -9.54 -12.21 -6.86
C LYS A 169 -10.39 -10.93 -6.90
N GLN A 170 -9.91 -9.86 -6.30
CA GLN A 170 -10.53 -8.53 -6.38
C GLN A 170 -9.99 -7.77 -7.60
N ASP A 171 -10.79 -6.86 -8.14
CA ASP A 171 -10.44 -6.09 -9.34
C ASP A 171 -9.44 -4.98 -9.03
N THR A 172 -8.26 -5.05 -9.64
CA THR A 172 -7.17 -4.05 -9.54
C THR A 172 -7.04 -3.19 -10.79
N SER A 173 -7.91 -3.38 -11.80
CA SER A 173 -7.81 -2.70 -13.09
C SER A 173 -7.85 -1.19 -12.98
N ALA A 174 -8.62 -0.65 -12.02
CA ALA A 174 -8.71 0.77 -11.77
C ALA A 174 -7.34 1.38 -11.41
N TYR A 175 -6.58 0.72 -10.53
CA TYR A 175 -5.24 1.17 -10.14
C TYR A 175 -4.24 1.04 -11.30
N HIS A 176 -4.22 -0.09 -12.00
CA HIS A 176 -3.31 -0.29 -13.14
C HIS A 176 -3.61 0.63 -14.33
N SER A 177 -4.85 1.14 -14.44
CA SER A 177 -5.24 2.10 -15.47
C SER A 177 -4.84 3.55 -15.16
N LEU A 178 -4.38 3.85 -13.94
CA LEU A 178 -3.96 5.20 -13.56
C LEU A 178 -2.70 5.58 -14.32
N LYS A 179 -2.77 6.71 -15.01
CA LYS A 179 -1.63 7.32 -15.69
C LYS A 179 -0.59 7.82 -14.68
N TYR A 180 -1.04 8.21 -13.48
CA TYR A 180 -0.20 8.79 -12.43
C TYR A 180 -0.11 7.89 -11.18
N ALA A 181 0.05 6.58 -11.36
CA ALA A 181 0.12 5.62 -10.25
C ALA A 181 1.26 5.93 -9.24
N GLU A 182 2.40 6.44 -9.71
CA GLU A 182 3.52 6.85 -8.83
C GLU A 182 3.12 7.95 -7.84
N ASN A 183 2.31 8.92 -8.28
CA ASN A 183 1.80 9.98 -7.40
C ASN A 183 0.86 9.43 -6.33
N VAL A 184 0.04 8.45 -6.70
CA VAL A 184 -0.84 7.75 -5.76
C VAL A 184 0.01 7.04 -4.70
N ASN A 185 1.10 6.38 -5.09
CA ASN A 185 1.99 5.68 -4.17
C ASN A 185 2.66 6.64 -3.17
N ALA A 186 3.00 7.85 -3.61
CA ALA A 186 3.60 8.86 -2.74
C ALA A 186 2.64 9.37 -1.65
N ILE A 187 1.34 9.50 -1.96
CA ILE A 187 0.36 10.04 -1.00
C ILE A 187 -0.29 8.96 -0.15
N LEU A 188 -0.37 7.73 -0.66
CA LEU A 188 -1.09 6.62 -0.05
C LEU A 188 -0.79 6.46 1.46
N PRO A 189 0.47 6.57 1.95
CA PRO A 189 0.77 6.50 3.38
C PRO A 189 -0.02 7.46 4.27
N SER A 190 -0.36 8.65 3.77
CA SER A 190 -1.08 9.66 4.54
C SER A 190 -2.59 9.38 4.67
N PHE A 191 -3.11 8.47 3.84
CA PHE A 191 -4.55 8.18 3.74
C PHE A 191 -4.92 6.76 4.20
N LEU A 192 -3.94 5.88 4.40
CA LEU A 192 -4.19 4.50 4.81
C LEU A 192 -4.58 4.39 6.29
N LYS A 193 -5.71 3.75 6.53
CA LYS A 193 -6.06 3.19 7.83
C LYS A 193 -5.50 1.78 7.93
N THR A 194 -4.75 1.48 8.98
CA THR A 194 -4.00 0.22 9.13
C THR A 194 -4.51 -0.68 10.25
N GLY A 195 -5.76 -0.47 10.72
CA GLY A 195 -6.35 -1.23 11.82
C GLY A 195 -6.84 -2.63 11.41
N SER A 196 -7.22 -2.83 10.16
CA SER A 196 -7.54 -4.14 9.59
C SER A 196 -7.29 -4.20 8.08
N ALA A 197 -7.35 -5.40 7.50
CA ALA A 197 -7.23 -5.58 6.05
C ALA A 197 -8.35 -4.86 5.29
N GLU A 198 -9.59 -4.93 5.79
CA GLU A 198 -10.74 -4.26 5.20
C GLU A 198 -10.58 -2.73 5.21
N GLU A 199 -10.05 -2.17 6.30
CA GLU A 199 -9.78 -0.73 6.40
C GLU A 199 -8.69 -0.27 5.41
N ILE A 200 -7.62 -1.06 5.26
CA ILE A 200 -6.55 -0.79 4.30
C ILE A 200 -7.11 -0.80 2.88
N VAL A 201 -7.83 -1.86 2.51
CA VAL A 201 -8.44 -2.02 1.18
C VAL A 201 -9.45 -0.90 0.90
N ALA A 202 -10.31 -0.57 1.86
CA ALA A 202 -11.27 0.52 1.71
C ALA A 202 -10.57 1.88 1.50
N SER A 203 -9.51 2.15 2.27
CA SER A 203 -8.72 3.38 2.13
C SER A 203 -8.01 3.45 0.78
N PHE A 204 -7.40 2.35 0.34
CA PHE A 204 -6.76 2.25 -0.98
C PHE A 204 -7.75 2.51 -2.11
N ASN A 205 -8.91 1.83 -2.10
CA ASN A 205 -9.93 2.01 -3.13
C ASN A 205 -10.50 3.44 -3.15
N ALA A 206 -10.63 4.10 -2.00
CA ALA A 206 -11.05 5.49 -1.92
C ALA A 206 -10.02 6.42 -2.58
N VAL A 207 -8.73 6.21 -2.31
CA VAL A 207 -7.65 6.98 -2.95
C VAL A 207 -7.60 6.75 -4.46
N VAL A 208 -7.70 5.50 -4.92
CA VAL A 208 -7.73 5.15 -6.36
C VAL A 208 -8.94 5.77 -7.06
N ALA A 209 -10.11 5.74 -6.44
CA ALA A 209 -11.32 6.35 -7.00
C ALA A 209 -11.18 7.88 -7.13
N GLU A 210 -10.60 8.54 -6.12
CA GLU A 210 -10.37 9.99 -6.16
C GLU A 210 -9.30 10.36 -7.20
N ALA A 211 -8.23 9.57 -7.30
CA ALA A 211 -7.21 9.74 -8.34
C ALA A 211 -7.81 9.63 -9.75
N LYS A 212 -8.74 8.69 -9.97
CA LYS A 212 -9.41 8.54 -11.26
C LYS A 212 -10.31 9.73 -11.61
N LYS A 213 -10.98 10.35 -10.62
CA LYS A 213 -11.71 11.61 -10.83
C LYS A 213 -10.75 12.75 -11.17
N ALA A 214 -9.61 12.82 -10.48
CA ALA A 214 -8.57 13.80 -10.75
C ALA A 214 -8.09 13.72 -12.21
N GLU A 215 -7.80 12.52 -12.71
CA GLU A 215 -7.39 12.30 -14.10
C GLU A 215 -8.44 12.73 -15.12
N ALA A 216 -9.73 12.49 -14.84
CA ALA A 216 -10.81 12.94 -15.71
C ALA A 216 -10.89 14.48 -15.78
N GLU A 217 -10.77 15.16 -14.64
CA GLU A 217 -10.75 16.63 -14.59
C GLU A 217 -9.50 17.20 -15.29
N ILE A 218 -8.32 16.56 -15.15
CA ILE A 218 -7.10 16.93 -15.88
C ILE A 218 -7.35 16.91 -17.39
N VAL A 219 -7.94 15.83 -17.90
CA VAL A 219 -8.22 15.68 -19.33
C VAL A 219 -9.20 16.74 -19.83
N LYS A 220 -10.22 17.07 -19.02
CA LYS A 220 -11.17 18.16 -19.32
C LYS A 220 -10.46 19.51 -19.40
N VAL A 221 -9.67 19.85 -18.39
CA VAL A 221 -8.92 21.12 -18.32
C VAL A 221 -7.90 21.23 -19.44
N ASP A 222 -7.18 20.14 -19.77
CA ASP A 222 -6.24 20.10 -20.89
C ASP A 222 -6.92 20.42 -22.22
N LYS A 223 -8.07 19.78 -22.47
CA LYS A 223 -8.86 20.01 -23.67
C LYS A 223 -9.31 21.47 -23.78
N GLN A 224 -9.90 22.03 -22.72
CA GLN A 224 -10.34 23.42 -22.69
C GLN A 224 -9.18 24.39 -22.93
N SER A 225 -8.04 24.15 -22.30
CA SER A 225 -6.84 24.98 -22.46
C SER A 225 -6.30 24.95 -23.89
N LYS A 226 -6.28 23.78 -24.53
CA LYS A 226 -5.87 23.63 -25.94
C LYS A 226 -6.82 24.31 -26.91
N GLU A 227 -8.14 24.19 -26.68
CA GLU A 227 -9.15 24.88 -27.48
C GLU A 227 -8.98 26.40 -27.38
N LEU A 228 -8.76 26.91 -26.16
CA LEU A 228 -8.55 28.33 -25.92
C LEU A 228 -7.27 28.86 -26.59
N LEU A 229 -6.18 28.10 -26.50
CA LEU A 229 -4.93 28.41 -27.19
C LEU A 229 -5.10 28.42 -28.72
N ALA A 230 -5.86 27.48 -29.27
CA ALA A 230 -6.14 27.43 -30.70
C ALA A 230 -6.97 28.63 -31.17
N GLN A 231 -7.99 29.03 -30.39
CA GLN A 231 -8.77 30.24 -30.67
C GLN A 231 -7.88 31.48 -30.64
N TYR A 232 -7.00 31.59 -29.65
CA TYR A 232 -6.01 32.67 -29.58
C TYR A 232 -5.11 32.70 -30.81
N GLN A 233 -4.51 31.58 -31.20
CA GLN A 233 -3.66 31.48 -32.38
C GLN A 233 -4.41 31.84 -33.68
N GLN A 234 -5.71 31.53 -33.77
CA GLN A 234 -6.53 31.90 -34.91
C GLN A 234 -6.79 33.41 -34.95
N LEU A 235 -7.06 34.01 -33.79
CA LEU A 235 -7.21 35.46 -33.64
C LEU A 235 -5.93 36.21 -34.06
N GLN A 236 -4.75 35.67 -33.71
CA GLN A 236 -3.47 36.26 -34.09
C GLN A 236 -3.30 36.39 -35.60
N LYS A 237 -3.91 35.50 -36.39
CA LYS A 237 -3.85 35.54 -37.87
C LYS A 237 -4.73 36.62 -38.48
N THR A 238 -5.78 37.04 -37.78
CA THR A 238 -6.75 38.05 -38.25
C THR A 238 -6.44 39.45 -37.70
N TRP A 239 -5.27 39.65 -37.10
CA TRP A 239 -4.81 40.94 -36.58
C TRP A 239 -4.61 41.97 -37.70
N GLY A 240 -5.69 42.68 -38.04
CA GLY A 240 -5.65 43.94 -38.77
C GLY A 240 -5.38 45.13 -37.83
N ASN A 241 -4.83 46.22 -38.39
CA ASN A 241 -4.52 47.45 -37.65
C ASN A 241 -5.72 48.40 -37.49
N ASP A 242 -6.90 48.08 -38.04
CA ASP A 242 -8.08 48.94 -37.94
C ASP A 242 -8.69 48.93 -36.52
N GLU A 243 -9.34 50.04 -36.14
CA GLU A 243 -9.89 50.21 -34.78
C GLU A 243 -11.00 49.21 -34.44
N ALA A 244 -11.79 48.79 -35.44
CA ALA A 244 -12.88 47.83 -35.24
C ALA A 244 -12.34 46.45 -34.88
N GLY A 245 -11.28 46.00 -35.56
CA GLY A 245 -10.55 44.78 -35.26
C GLY A 245 -9.89 44.85 -33.89
N LYS A 246 -9.28 45.99 -33.51
CA LYS A 246 -8.71 46.18 -32.16
C LYS A 246 -9.74 46.00 -31.05
N ALA A 247 -10.92 46.60 -31.17
CA ALA A 247 -11.97 46.47 -30.17
C ALA A 247 -12.48 45.02 -30.02
N GLN A 248 -12.66 44.31 -31.14
CA GLN A 248 -13.03 42.89 -31.15
C GLN A 248 -11.94 42.02 -30.52
N HIS A 249 -10.66 42.28 -30.81
CA HIS A 249 -9.54 41.57 -30.22
C HIS A 249 -9.46 41.79 -28.70
N ILE A 250 -9.62 43.02 -28.23
CA ILE A 250 -9.64 43.33 -26.79
C ILE A 250 -10.81 42.62 -26.10
N ALA A 251 -12.00 42.62 -26.70
CA ALA A 251 -13.16 41.93 -26.15
C ALA A 251 -12.93 40.41 -26.02
N PHE A 252 -12.36 39.79 -27.06
CA PHE A 252 -12.02 38.37 -27.04
C PHE A 252 -10.92 38.03 -26.01
N LEU A 253 -9.86 38.84 -25.92
CA LEU A 253 -8.80 38.63 -24.92
C LEU A 253 -9.35 38.73 -23.49
N LYS A 254 -10.34 39.60 -23.23
CA LYS A 254 -11.02 39.67 -21.93
C LYS A 254 -11.84 38.40 -21.64
N VAL A 255 -12.59 37.89 -22.61
CA VAL A 255 -13.33 36.62 -22.45
C VAL A 255 -12.36 35.47 -22.14
N MET A 256 -11.25 35.40 -22.87
CA MET A 256 -10.21 34.41 -22.63
C MET A 256 -9.59 34.53 -21.23
N GLN A 257 -9.30 35.74 -20.77
CA GLN A 257 -8.79 35.98 -19.42
C GLN A 257 -9.77 35.48 -18.36
N THR A 258 -11.08 35.75 -18.52
CA THR A 258 -12.12 35.24 -17.62
C THR A 258 -12.20 33.70 -17.65
N GLU A 259 -12.11 33.07 -18.82
CA GLU A 259 -12.15 31.61 -18.93
C GLU A 259 -10.90 30.94 -18.31
N MET A 260 -9.70 31.48 -18.54
CA MET A 260 -8.46 31.00 -17.91
C MET A 260 -8.52 31.12 -16.39
N ALA A 261 -9.03 32.24 -15.89
CA ALA A 261 -9.27 32.48 -14.48
C ALA A 261 -10.24 31.45 -13.86
N ALA A 262 -11.33 31.12 -14.57
CA ALA A 262 -12.29 30.12 -14.12
C ALA A 262 -11.67 28.72 -14.05
N VAL A 263 -10.91 28.32 -15.08
CA VAL A 263 -10.17 27.05 -15.11
C VAL A 263 -9.17 26.97 -13.95
N TYR A 264 -8.43 28.05 -13.69
CA TYR A 264 -7.50 28.14 -12.57
C TYR A 264 -8.21 28.01 -11.21
N MET A 265 -9.42 28.58 -11.05
CA MET A 265 -10.24 28.38 -9.85
C MET A 265 -10.74 26.95 -9.70
N GLU A 266 -11.22 26.34 -10.78
CA GLU A 266 -11.64 24.94 -10.76
C GLU A 266 -10.51 24.07 -10.25
N MET A 267 -9.27 24.29 -10.73
CA MET A 267 -8.07 23.58 -10.27
C MET A 267 -7.72 23.86 -8.80
N ASN A 268 -7.76 25.13 -8.37
CA ASN A 268 -7.41 25.51 -6.98
C ASN A 268 -8.49 25.18 -5.94
N ASN A 269 -9.70 24.84 -6.38
CA ASN A 269 -10.76 24.36 -5.50
C ASN A 269 -10.85 22.83 -5.44
N LEU A 270 -9.97 22.12 -6.16
CA LEU A 270 -9.90 20.67 -6.07
C LEU A 270 -9.51 20.22 -4.65
N PRO A 271 -9.99 19.04 -4.21
CA PRO A 271 -9.55 18.43 -2.95
C PRO A 271 -8.03 18.36 -2.87
N ASP A 272 -7.45 18.48 -1.67
CA ASP A 272 -5.99 18.49 -1.50
C ASP A 272 -5.32 17.24 -2.06
N THR A 273 -5.98 16.07 -1.98
CA THR A 273 -5.57 14.83 -2.64
C THR A 273 -5.40 15.00 -4.15
N THR A 274 -6.37 15.67 -4.78
CA THR A 274 -6.43 15.92 -6.22
C THR A 274 -5.38 16.96 -6.62
N LYS A 275 -5.22 18.03 -5.82
CA LYS A 275 -4.13 19.00 -5.99
C LYS A 275 -2.76 18.35 -5.92
N TRP A 276 -2.55 17.42 -4.99
CA TRP A 276 -1.25 16.76 -4.83
C TRP A 276 -0.92 15.85 -6.02
N ILE A 277 -1.91 15.10 -6.51
CA ILE A 277 -1.80 14.30 -7.74
C ILE A 277 -1.49 15.18 -8.95
N LEU A 278 -2.05 16.40 -8.98
CA LEU A 278 -1.78 17.40 -10.00
C LEU A 278 -0.39 18.03 -9.89
N THR A 279 0.12 18.27 -8.68
CA THR A 279 1.40 18.96 -8.45
C THR A 279 2.65 18.13 -8.69
N SER A 280 2.56 16.89 -9.19
CA SER A 280 3.76 16.24 -9.70
C SER A 280 4.36 17.08 -10.83
N GLU A 281 5.69 17.18 -10.86
CA GLU A 281 6.46 18.16 -11.63
C GLU A 281 6.05 18.31 -13.11
N GLU A 282 5.41 17.30 -13.69
CA GLU A 282 5.08 17.27 -15.11
C GLU A 282 3.75 17.91 -15.50
N VAL A 283 2.74 17.99 -14.61
CA VAL A 283 1.38 18.40 -14.99
C VAL A 283 1.02 19.75 -14.35
N GLY A 284 0.99 19.86 -13.02
CA GLY A 284 0.48 21.03 -12.33
C GLY A 284 1.33 22.29 -12.52
N LEU A 285 2.66 22.15 -12.46
CA LEU A 285 3.59 23.26 -12.67
C LEU A 285 3.52 23.80 -14.10
N LYS A 286 3.40 22.92 -15.10
CA LYS A 286 3.27 23.34 -16.50
C LYS A 286 1.93 24.00 -16.78
N TYR A 287 0.83 23.55 -16.14
CA TYR A 287 -0.49 24.18 -16.34
C TYR A 287 -0.62 25.54 -15.67
N ASP A 288 -0.21 25.69 -14.40
CA ASP A 288 -0.24 26.99 -13.71
C ASP A 288 0.63 27.99 -14.48
N GLN A 289 1.84 27.59 -14.87
CA GLN A 289 2.73 28.45 -15.63
C GLN A 289 2.18 28.82 -17.01
N VAL A 290 1.64 27.86 -17.78
CA VAL A 290 1.07 28.15 -19.11
C VAL A 290 -0.16 29.04 -19.03
N LEU A 291 -1.08 28.80 -18.10
CA LEU A 291 -2.27 29.64 -17.92
C LEU A 291 -1.87 31.05 -17.47
N ARG A 292 -0.96 31.16 -16.50
CA ARG A 292 -0.43 32.45 -16.02
C ARG A 292 0.30 33.22 -17.12
N ASP A 293 1.19 32.56 -17.86
CA ASP A 293 1.95 33.16 -18.95
C ASP A 293 1.01 33.60 -20.08
N THR A 294 0.02 32.79 -20.45
CA THR A 294 -0.93 33.15 -21.51
C THR A 294 -1.84 34.29 -21.07
N TRP A 295 -2.30 34.29 -19.82
CA TRP A 295 -3.08 35.39 -19.24
C TRP A 295 -2.26 36.69 -19.24
N LEU A 296 -0.98 36.64 -18.88
CA LEU A 296 -0.10 37.80 -18.82
C LEU A 296 0.29 38.31 -20.22
N GLN A 297 0.51 37.41 -21.18
CA GLN A 297 0.70 37.77 -22.58
C GLN A 297 -0.54 38.46 -23.17
N SER A 298 -1.75 38.01 -22.79
CA SER A 298 -2.98 38.67 -23.21
C SER A 298 -3.10 40.10 -22.64
N LEU A 299 -2.67 40.33 -21.39
CA LEU A 299 -2.61 41.65 -20.77
C LEU A 299 -1.64 42.57 -21.51
N ILE A 300 -0.42 42.10 -21.77
CA ILE A 300 0.60 42.83 -22.55
C ILE A 300 0.02 43.20 -23.92
N LYS A 301 -0.70 42.27 -24.56
CA LYS A 301 -1.27 42.52 -25.88
C LYS A 301 -2.43 43.52 -25.87
N ILE A 302 -3.30 43.50 -24.85
CA ILE A 302 -4.35 44.50 -24.67
C ILE A 302 -3.71 45.89 -24.58
N ALA A 303 -2.65 46.01 -23.80
CA ALA A 303 -1.90 47.25 -23.66
C ALA A 303 -1.24 47.69 -24.97
N ASP A 304 -0.60 46.79 -25.72
CA ASP A 304 -0.06 47.10 -27.05
C ASP A 304 -1.14 47.65 -27.99
N LEU A 305 -2.31 47.00 -28.03
CA LEU A 305 -3.43 47.42 -28.89
C LEU A 305 -3.98 48.80 -28.50
N GLN A 306 -3.83 49.18 -27.24
CA GLN A 306 -4.17 50.51 -26.70
C GLN A 306 -3.04 51.54 -26.84
N GLY A 307 -1.92 51.18 -27.48
CA GLY A 307 -0.77 52.08 -27.65
C GLY A 307 0.04 52.29 -26.37
N LEU A 308 0.00 51.31 -25.46
CA LEU A 308 0.71 51.31 -24.16
C LEU A 308 1.97 50.43 -24.20
N SER A 309 2.37 49.94 -25.37
CA SER A 309 3.49 49.00 -25.57
C SER A 309 4.83 49.53 -25.04
N GLU A 310 5.12 50.82 -25.23
CA GLU A 310 6.30 51.50 -24.68
C GLU A 310 6.31 51.51 -23.14
N TYR A 311 5.12 51.36 -22.52
CA TYR A 311 4.90 51.43 -21.08
C TYR A 311 4.96 50.06 -20.38
N ILE A 312 4.91 48.95 -21.11
CA ILE A 312 5.01 47.58 -20.55
C ILE A 312 6.27 46.86 -21.08
N GLY A 313 7.32 47.65 -21.38
CA GLY A 313 8.50 47.24 -22.13
C GLY A 313 8.99 45.82 -21.82
N TYR A 314 8.99 44.95 -22.85
CA TYR A 314 9.48 43.57 -22.81
C TYR A 314 9.01 42.75 -21.59
N GLY A 315 7.78 42.97 -21.12
CA GLY A 315 7.22 42.22 -20.00
C GLY A 315 7.62 42.75 -18.62
N LYS A 316 8.14 43.97 -18.50
CA LYS A 316 8.28 44.64 -17.20
C LYS A 316 7.14 45.65 -17.03
N PHE A 317 6.42 45.54 -15.92
CA PHE A 317 5.49 46.60 -15.51
C PHE A 317 6.30 47.89 -15.34
N ALA A 318 5.85 49.00 -15.93
CA ALA A 318 6.50 50.29 -15.68
C ALA A 318 6.54 50.57 -14.18
N THR A 319 7.61 51.20 -13.70
CA THR A 319 7.67 51.67 -12.32
C THR A 319 7.08 53.08 -12.22
N PRO A 320 6.61 53.50 -11.04
CA PRO A 320 6.09 54.86 -10.85
C PRO A 320 7.08 55.94 -11.30
N GLU A 321 8.39 55.71 -11.17
CA GLU A 321 9.46 56.64 -11.56
C GLU A 321 9.61 56.81 -13.09
N GLN A 322 9.02 55.91 -13.88
CA GLN A 322 9.02 55.97 -15.34
C GLN A 322 7.86 56.81 -15.91
N VAL A 323 6.95 57.29 -15.05
CA VAL A 323 5.89 58.22 -15.43
C VAL A 323 6.50 59.62 -15.62
N THR A 324 6.30 60.19 -16.81
CA THR A 324 6.78 61.52 -17.22
C THR A 324 5.60 62.36 -17.70
N VAL A 325 5.82 63.67 -17.90
CA VAL A 325 4.79 64.57 -18.44
C VAL A 325 4.31 64.10 -19.83
N GLN A 326 5.22 63.54 -20.63
CA GLN A 326 4.97 63.10 -22.00
C GLN A 326 4.11 61.83 -22.10
N ASN A 327 4.21 60.92 -21.12
CA ASN A 327 3.54 59.62 -21.15
C ASN A 327 2.44 59.46 -20.07
N LYS A 328 2.11 60.52 -19.32
CA LYS A 328 1.14 60.47 -18.21
C LYS A 328 -0.26 59.97 -18.59
N GLU A 329 -0.74 60.29 -19.79
CA GLU A 329 -2.06 59.84 -20.25
C GLU A 329 -2.06 58.34 -20.60
N GLN A 330 -0.93 57.80 -21.07
CA GLN A 330 -0.73 56.36 -21.23
C GLN A 330 -0.68 55.67 -19.86
N ALA A 331 0.00 56.26 -18.88
CA ALA A 331 0.03 55.75 -17.51
C ALA A 331 -1.37 55.69 -16.87
N LYS A 332 -2.21 56.71 -17.08
CA LYS A 332 -3.62 56.71 -16.64
C LYS A 332 -4.44 55.61 -17.30
N ALA A 333 -4.30 55.44 -18.62
CA ALA A 333 -5.00 54.40 -19.36
C ALA A 333 -4.58 53.00 -18.88
N PHE A 334 -3.29 52.78 -18.64
CA PHE A 334 -2.77 51.54 -18.09
C PHE A 334 -3.30 51.26 -16.68
N LEU A 335 -3.32 52.27 -15.82
CA LEU A 335 -3.86 52.16 -14.47
C LEU A 335 -5.37 51.83 -14.48
N ALA A 336 -6.12 52.39 -15.43
CA ALA A 336 -7.53 52.06 -15.63
C ALA A 336 -7.72 50.59 -16.03
N VAL A 337 -6.84 50.04 -16.87
CA VAL A 337 -6.84 48.60 -17.21
C VAL A 337 -6.55 47.75 -15.98
N ILE A 338 -5.50 48.07 -15.22
CA ILE A 338 -5.14 47.37 -13.97
C ILE A 338 -6.33 47.34 -12.99
N LYS A 339 -6.95 48.50 -12.76
CA LYS A 339 -8.08 48.64 -11.82
C LYS A 339 -9.36 47.97 -12.31
N SER A 340 -9.49 47.73 -13.62
CA SER A 340 -10.66 47.03 -14.16
C SER A 340 -10.66 45.55 -13.80
N TYR A 341 -9.50 44.98 -13.44
CA TYR A 341 -9.40 43.61 -12.95
C TYR A 341 -9.90 43.53 -11.50
N THR A 342 -10.88 42.66 -11.30
CA THR A 342 -11.45 42.34 -9.99
C THR A 342 -11.30 40.84 -9.72
N GLY A 343 -11.73 40.34 -8.56
CA GLY A 343 -11.73 38.90 -8.30
C GLY A 343 -10.37 38.23 -8.45
N ILE A 344 -10.28 37.22 -9.31
CA ILE A 344 -9.08 36.40 -9.47
C ILE A 344 -8.08 36.99 -10.45
N GLU A 345 -8.56 37.75 -11.43
CA GLU A 345 -7.71 38.52 -12.31
C GLU A 345 -6.84 39.49 -11.50
N LYS A 346 -7.40 40.08 -10.41
CA LYS A 346 -6.63 40.86 -9.44
C LYS A 346 -5.56 40.03 -8.72
N GLN A 347 -5.85 38.78 -8.34
CA GLN A 347 -4.89 37.91 -7.66
C GLN A 347 -3.73 37.51 -8.56
N LEU A 348 -4.01 37.10 -9.81
CA LEU A 348 -2.99 36.77 -10.81
C LEU A 348 -2.13 38.00 -11.14
N LEU A 349 -2.76 39.16 -11.33
CA LEU A 349 -2.06 40.43 -11.52
C LEU A 349 -1.19 40.77 -10.32
N SER A 350 -1.69 40.57 -9.09
CA SER A 350 -0.94 40.85 -7.87
C SER A 350 0.29 39.96 -7.74
N ALA A 351 0.18 38.67 -8.06
CA ALA A 351 1.34 37.77 -8.07
C ALA A 351 2.39 38.23 -9.10
N GLY A 352 1.96 38.61 -10.31
CA GLY A 352 2.85 39.12 -11.35
C GLY A 352 3.48 40.47 -11.00
N VAL A 353 2.75 41.37 -10.34
CA VAL A 353 3.27 42.67 -9.87
C VAL A 353 4.27 42.48 -8.73
N VAL A 354 3.99 41.60 -7.77
CA VAL A 354 4.96 41.27 -6.70
C VAL A 354 6.25 40.71 -7.28
N GLU A 355 6.16 39.76 -8.23
CA GLU A 355 7.33 39.16 -8.88
C GLU A 355 8.16 40.19 -9.67
N ARG A 356 7.50 41.12 -10.37
CA ARG A 356 8.16 42.02 -11.34
C ARG A 356 8.50 43.40 -10.79
N ALA A 357 7.72 43.92 -9.86
CA ALA A 357 7.90 45.24 -9.25
C ALA A 357 8.37 45.17 -7.79
N GLY A 358 8.33 43.98 -7.16
CA GLY A 358 8.78 43.80 -5.77
C GLY A 358 7.87 44.44 -4.71
N VAL A 359 6.68 44.89 -5.10
CA VAL A 359 5.66 45.51 -4.24
C VAL A 359 4.30 44.88 -4.49
N ASP A 360 3.40 44.93 -3.51
CA ASP A 360 2.03 44.45 -3.71
C ASP A 360 1.24 45.36 -4.67
N LEU A 361 0.17 44.82 -5.25
CA LEU A 361 -0.60 45.50 -6.28
C LEU A 361 -1.25 46.81 -5.81
N ASP A 362 -1.75 46.86 -4.57
CA ASP A 362 -2.44 48.05 -4.06
C ASP A 362 -1.44 49.18 -3.80
N THR A 363 -0.27 48.85 -3.24
CA THR A 363 0.88 49.78 -3.12
C THR A 363 1.35 50.26 -4.48
N TYR A 364 1.50 49.35 -5.45
CA TYR A 364 1.89 49.70 -6.82
C TYR A 364 0.91 50.69 -7.46
N VAL A 365 -0.39 50.43 -7.37
CA VAL A 365 -1.45 51.31 -7.86
C VAL A 365 -1.39 52.69 -7.19
N GLN A 366 -1.24 52.73 -5.85
CA GLN A 366 -1.19 53.98 -5.10
C GLN A 366 0.03 54.85 -5.45
N GLN A 367 1.20 54.23 -5.63
CA GLN A 367 2.41 54.94 -6.05
C GLN A 367 2.23 55.55 -7.45
N PHE A 368 1.64 54.79 -8.38
CA PHE A 368 1.31 55.27 -9.72
C PHE A 368 0.36 56.47 -9.71
N GLU A 369 -0.72 56.41 -8.94
CA GLU A 369 -1.66 57.53 -8.78
C GLU A 369 -0.97 58.77 -8.24
N THR A 370 -0.13 58.59 -7.21
CA THR A 370 0.59 59.68 -6.56
C THR A 370 1.50 60.40 -7.55
N THR A 371 2.25 59.65 -8.36
CA THR A 371 3.12 60.24 -9.39
C THR A 371 2.32 60.97 -10.47
N ILE A 372 1.22 60.39 -10.95
CA ILE A 372 0.36 61.04 -11.96
C ILE A 372 -0.18 62.37 -11.43
N VAL A 373 -0.70 62.40 -10.20
CA VAL A 373 -1.23 63.63 -9.57
C VAL A 373 -0.13 64.67 -9.37
N ALA A 374 1.10 64.26 -9.07
CA ALA A 374 2.22 65.19 -8.95
C ALA A 374 2.59 65.87 -10.28
N LEU A 375 2.44 65.17 -11.41
CA LEU A 375 2.70 65.69 -12.76
C LEU A 375 1.55 66.55 -13.34
N GLU A 376 0.40 66.60 -12.65
CA GLU A 376 -0.73 67.46 -12.99
C GLU A 376 -0.69 68.84 -12.32
N LYS A 377 0.10 68.97 -11.26
CA LYS A 377 0.38 70.22 -10.54
C LYS A 377 1.55 70.94 -11.21
#